data_AF-A0A1M6W9C5-F1
#
_entry.id   AF-A0A1M6W9C5-F1
#
_cell.length_a   1.000
_cell.length_b   1.000
_cell.length_c   1.000
_cell.angle_alpha   90.00
_cell.angle_beta   90.00
_cell.angle_gamma   90.00
#
_symmetry.space_group_name_H-M   'P 1'
#
loop_
_entity.id
_entity.type
_entity.pdbx_description
1 polymer ?
#
loop_
_entity_poly.entity_id
_entity_poly.type
_entity_poly.pdbx_seq_one_letter_code
_entity_poly.pdbx_strand_id
1 'polypeptide(L)'
;MLASVPALLLLVSGTGKILWHLIGAPFRTRRLEQWQEPEAEHLWRGLTRYEVACIILELETGTFDRAALKAAYRNMMRRVHPDQGGDAEDAKVVNRAHEIISNAHGWR
;
A
#
# COMPACT_ATOMS: atom_id res chain seq x y z
N MET A 1 9.43 -11.85 37.93
CA MET A 1 9.28 -10.39 37.72
C MET A 1 9.99 -10.02 36.42
N LEU A 2 9.27 -9.31 35.53
CA LEU A 2 9.75 -8.50 34.39
C LEU A 2 10.43 -9.28 33.23
N ALA A 3 9.72 -9.64 32.16
CA ALA A 3 9.32 -8.82 30.99
C ALA A 3 10.41 -8.72 29.90
N SER A 4 10.19 -9.38 28.75
CA SER A 4 10.52 -8.85 27.42
C SER A 4 10.12 -9.84 26.30
N VAL A 5 9.23 -9.36 25.43
CA VAL A 5 8.87 -9.88 24.10
C VAL A 5 8.82 -8.61 23.21
N PRO A 6 9.10 -8.62 21.89
CA PRO A 6 10.08 -9.35 21.09
C PRO A 6 10.93 -8.39 20.21
N ALA A 7 12.03 -8.87 19.62
CA ALA A 7 12.74 -8.17 18.55
C ALA A 7 12.49 -8.88 17.22
N LEU A 8 11.37 -8.55 16.54
CA LEU A 8 11.12 -8.98 15.16
C LEU A 8 11.54 -7.84 14.24
N LEU A 9 12.80 -7.87 13.78
CA LEU A 9 13.36 -6.93 12.82
C LEU A 9 13.47 -7.62 11.46
N LEU A 10 12.74 -7.07 10.49
CA LEU A 10 13.11 -6.87 9.08
C LEU A 10 13.51 -8.07 8.21
N LEU A 11 12.63 -8.44 7.27
CA LEU A 11 13.01 -8.66 5.86
C LEU A 11 11.79 -8.72 4.93
N VAL A 12 11.21 -7.56 4.60
CA VAL A 12 10.36 -7.43 3.40
C VAL A 12 11.16 -6.63 2.38
N SER A 13 12.04 -7.33 1.66
CA SER A 13 12.66 -6.87 0.44
C SER A 13 12.31 -7.86 -0.66
N GLY A 14 11.61 -7.42 -1.70
CA GLY A 14 11.39 -8.29 -2.85
C GLY A 14 10.25 -7.84 -3.74
N THR A 15 10.52 -6.80 -4.52
CA THR A 15 9.92 -6.55 -5.84
C THR A 15 9.49 -7.84 -6.57
N GLY A 16 8.23 -7.90 -6.99
CA GLY A 16 7.82 -8.83 -8.04
C GLY A 16 6.36 -9.24 -7.93
N LYS A 17 5.53 -8.71 -8.83
CA LYS A 17 4.36 -9.34 -9.49
C LYS A 17 3.28 -8.31 -9.83
N ILE A 18 3.65 -7.40 -10.73
CA ILE A 18 2.69 -6.98 -11.76
C ILE A 18 2.75 -8.09 -12.83
N LEU A 19 1.57 -8.56 -13.27
CA LEU A 19 1.34 -9.49 -14.39
C LEU A 19 1.46 -11.02 -14.10
N TRP A 20 0.33 -11.65 -13.76
CA TRP A 20 0.10 -13.11 -13.85
C TRP A 20 -1.17 -13.49 -14.63
N HIS A 21 -1.60 -12.64 -15.58
CA HIS A 21 -2.56 -13.07 -16.60
C HIS A 21 -1.78 -13.63 -17.80
N LEU A 22 -1.93 -14.95 -18.03
CA LEU A 22 -1.48 -15.79 -19.15
C LEU A 22 -0.57 -16.94 -18.69
N ILE A 23 -1.19 -18.03 -18.21
CA ILE A 23 -0.94 -19.42 -18.62
C ILE A 23 -2.13 -20.20 -18.05
N GLY A 24 -3.07 -20.56 -18.92
CA GLY A 24 -3.91 -21.73 -18.66
C GLY A 24 -3.10 -22.98 -18.95
N ALA A 25 -3.02 -23.91 -17.99
CA ALA A 25 -2.79 -25.35 -18.15
C ALA A 25 -2.96 -26.04 -16.76
N PRO A 26 -3.08 -27.38 -16.69
CA PRO A 26 -4.34 -28.09 -16.55
C PRO A 26 -4.54 -28.70 -15.15
N PHE A 27 -5.79 -29.02 -14.84
CA PHE A 27 -6.18 -29.86 -13.71
C PHE A 27 -5.37 -31.17 -13.65
N ARG A 28 -4.79 -31.53 -12.48
CA ARG A 28 -5.05 -32.81 -11.76
C ARG A 28 -4.11 -33.05 -10.54
N THR A 29 -4.72 -32.86 -9.36
CA THR A 29 -4.56 -33.54 -8.04
C THR A 29 -3.20 -33.70 -7.35
N ARG A 30 -3.03 -33.04 -6.19
CA ARG A 30 -2.94 -33.69 -4.86
C ARG A 30 -2.93 -32.64 -3.72
N ARG A 31 -3.94 -32.72 -2.84
CA ARG A 31 -3.95 -32.35 -1.42
C ARG A 31 -2.71 -31.60 -0.90
N LEU A 32 -2.76 -30.27 -0.89
CA LEU A 32 -2.02 -29.41 0.02
C LEU A 32 -2.95 -28.25 0.39
N GLU A 33 -3.23 -28.16 1.69
CA GLU A 33 -3.71 -27.01 2.47
C GLU A 33 -4.52 -25.93 1.73
N GLN A 34 -5.78 -25.76 2.15
CA GLN A 34 -6.55 -24.55 1.88
C GLN A 34 -5.78 -23.32 2.41
N TRP A 35 -4.84 -22.81 1.62
CA TRP A 35 -4.39 -21.43 1.73
C TRP A 35 -5.56 -20.57 1.25
N GLN A 36 -6.56 -20.42 2.12
CA GLN A 36 -7.49 -19.31 2.03
C GLN A 36 -6.65 -18.09 2.36
N GLU A 37 -6.25 -17.31 1.35
CA GLU A 37 -5.71 -15.98 1.60
C GLU A 37 -6.77 -15.20 2.39
N PRO A 38 -6.55 -14.88 3.68
CA PRO A 38 -7.55 -14.13 4.40
C PRO A 38 -7.56 -12.69 3.86
N GLU A 39 -8.68 -12.35 3.22
CA GLU A 39 -9.44 -11.14 3.51
C GLU A 39 -8.68 -9.79 3.45
N ALA A 40 -7.91 -9.54 2.39
CA ALA A 40 -7.42 -8.18 2.12
C ALA A 40 -8.58 -7.16 2.17
N GLU A 41 -9.76 -7.55 1.70
CA GLU A 41 -10.97 -6.73 1.68
C GLU A 41 -11.56 -6.42 3.08
N HIS A 42 -11.33 -7.27 4.10
CA HIS A 42 -11.83 -7.03 5.46
C HIS A 42 -10.97 -6.00 6.21
N LEU A 43 -9.66 -5.99 5.94
CA LEU A 43 -8.71 -5.05 6.53
C LEU A 43 -9.08 -3.59 6.23
N TRP A 44 -9.72 -3.32 5.09
CA TRP A 44 -10.12 -1.98 4.70
C TRP A 44 -11.46 -1.51 5.29
N ARG A 45 -12.33 -2.42 5.79
CA ARG A 45 -13.68 -2.05 6.26
C ARG A 45 -13.69 -1.19 7.52
N GLY A 46 -12.60 -1.18 8.29
CA GLY A 46 -12.45 -0.37 9.50
C GLY A 46 -11.71 0.94 9.30
N LEU A 47 -11.20 1.21 8.09
CA LEU A 47 -10.31 2.35 7.84
C LEU A 47 -11.08 3.56 7.32
N THR A 48 -10.77 4.71 7.90
CA THR A 48 -11.21 6.01 7.41
C THR A 48 -10.54 6.35 6.07
N ARG A 49 -11.16 7.25 5.30
CA ARG A 49 -10.55 7.77 4.06
C ARG A 49 -9.16 8.36 4.28
N TYR A 50 -8.91 8.95 5.46
CA TYR A 50 -7.62 9.50 5.82
C TYR A 50 -6.57 8.41 6.05
N GLU A 51 -6.91 7.36 6.78
CA GLU A 51 -6.02 6.20 7.01
C GLU A 51 -5.69 5.50 5.70
N VAL A 52 -6.68 5.27 4.83
CA VAL A 52 -6.45 4.71 3.50
C VAL A 52 -5.50 5.58 2.69
N ALA A 53 -5.68 6.91 2.71
CA ALA A 53 -4.77 7.83 2.02
C ALA A 53 -3.35 7.79 2.59
N CYS A 54 -3.19 7.65 3.91
CA CYS A 54 -1.88 7.50 4.54
C CYS A 54 -1.20 6.20 4.10
N ILE A 55 -1.95 5.09 4.03
CA ILE A 55 -1.42 3.80 3.55
C ILE A 55 -0.99 3.89 2.08
N ILE A 56 -1.79 4.53 1.22
CA ILE A 56 -1.44 4.73 -0.20
C ILE A 56 -0.12 5.50 -0.35
N LEU A 57 0.16 6.45 0.54
CA LEU A 57 1.41 7.22 0.51
C LEU A 57 2.51 6.64 1.41
N GLU A 58 2.34 5.43 1.94
CA GLU A 58 3.28 4.77 2.85
C GLU A 58 3.63 5.65 4.08
N LEU A 59 2.64 6.36 4.61
CA LEU A 59 2.75 7.24 5.77
C LEU A 59 2.09 6.62 7.01
N GLU A 60 2.73 6.78 8.16
CA GLU A 60 2.15 6.43 9.47
C GLU A 60 1.20 7.53 9.95
N THR A 61 0.01 7.18 10.44
CA THR A 61 -1.00 8.18 10.79
C THR A 61 -0.58 9.06 11.97
N GLY A 62 -0.61 10.38 11.76
CA GLY A 62 -0.47 11.37 12.84
C GLY A 62 0.96 11.70 13.27
N THR A 63 1.98 11.08 12.67
CA THR A 63 3.40 11.30 13.04
C THR A 63 4.19 12.14 12.02
N PHE A 64 3.64 12.41 10.84
CA PHE A 64 4.32 13.14 9.76
C PHE A 64 3.92 14.62 9.65
N ASP A 65 4.78 15.41 9.02
CA ASP A 65 4.55 16.82 8.71
C ASP A 65 4.28 17.07 7.21
N ARG A 66 4.07 18.34 6.83
CA ARG A 66 3.82 18.74 5.44
C ARG A 66 4.98 18.36 4.50
N ALA A 67 6.22 18.41 4.99
CA ALA A 67 7.40 18.11 4.19
C ALA A 67 7.48 16.60 3.87
N ALA A 68 7.22 15.76 4.87
CA ALA A 68 7.14 14.31 4.72
C ALA A 68 6.03 13.91 3.74
N LEU A 69 4.84 14.51 3.83
CA LEU A 69 3.77 14.28 2.86
C LEU A 69 4.22 14.60 1.43
N LYS A 70 4.85 15.76 1.23
CA LYS A 70 5.35 16.17 -0.10
C LYS A 70 6.44 15.23 -0.62
N ALA A 71 7.29 14.70 0.25
CA ALA A 71 8.33 13.74 -0.12
C ALA A 71 7.71 12.39 -0.54
N ALA A 72 6.80 11.86 0.27
CA ALA A 72 6.06 10.63 0.00
C ALA A 72 5.29 10.71 -1.33
N TYR A 73 4.53 11.80 -1.52
CA TYR A 73 3.79 12.04 -2.75
C TYR A 73 4.69 12.03 -4.00
N ARG A 74 5.82 12.77 -3.98
CA ARG A 74 6.75 12.79 -5.12
C ARG A 74 7.38 11.43 -5.39
N ASN A 75 7.67 10.68 -4.33
CA ASN A 75 8.24 9.34 -4.47
C ASN A 75 7.23 8.37 -5.08
N MET A 76 5.99 8.40 -4.62
CA MET A 76 4.94 7.54 -5.17
C MET A 76 4.61 7.93 -6.61
N MET A 77 4.48 9.24 -6.90
CA MET A 77 4.19 9.71 -8.24
C MET A 77 5.25 9.28 -9.25
N ARG A 78 6.54 9.31 -8.88
CA ARG A 78 7.61 8.79 -9.75
C ARG A 78 7.44 7.30 -10.10
N ARG A 79 6.83 6.51 -9.22
CA ARG A 79 6.59 5.07 -9.48
C ARG A 79 5.38 4.86 -10.41
N VAL A 80 4.35 5.70 -10.29
CA VAL A 80 3.06 5.49 -10.98
C VAL A 80 2.85 6.41 -12.19
N HIS A 81 3.72 7.39 -12.43
CA HIS A 81 3.49 8.38 -13.49
C HIS A 81 3.45 7.74 -14.88
N PRO A 82 2.43 8.03 -15.72
CA PRO A 82 2.27 7.41 -17.03
C PRO A 82 3.45 7.69 -17.98
N ASP A 83 4.02 8.90 -17.95
CA ASP A 83 5.20 9.24 -18.76
C ASP A 83 6.44 8.41 -18.40
N GLN A 84 6.44 7.72 -17.26
CA GLN A 84 7.53 6.84 -16.81
C GLN A 84 7.15 5.36 -16.93
N GLY A 85 6.09 5.04 -17.68
CA GLY A 85 5.58 3.68 -17.87
C GLY A 85 4.62 3.20 -16.77
N GLY A 86 4.15 4.10 -15.90
CA GLY A 86 3.12 3.81 -14.91
C GLY A 86 1.69 3.91 -15.45
N ASP A 87 0.71 3.79 -14.56
CA ASP A 87 -0.71 3.81 -14.91
C ASP A 87 -1.38 5.13 -14.51
N ALA A 88 -2.23 5.66 -15.40
CA ALA A 88 -2.89 6.94 -15.19
C ALA A 88 -3.97 6.89 -14.09
N GLU A 89 -4.63 5.75 -13.88
CA GLU A 89 -5.58 5.56 -12.77
C GLU A 89 -4.83 5.47 -11.44
N ASP A 90 -3.69 4.77 -11.39
CA ASP A 90 -2.83 4.75 -10.20
C ASP A 90 -2.34 6.15 -9.82
N ALA A 91 -1.93 6.95 -10.80
CA ALA A 91 -1.57 8.36 -10.57
C ALA A 91 -2.74 9.17 -10.00
N LYS A 92 -3.98 8.95 -10.46
CA LYS A 92 -5.18 9.59 -9.89
C LYS A 92 -5.42 9.17 -8.44
N VAL A 93 -5.23 7.90 -8.10
CA VAL A 93 -5.35 7.41 -6.73
C VAL A 93 -4.35 8.10 -5.80
N VAL A 94 -3.10 8.23 -6.23
CA VAL A 94 -2.03 8.92 -5.47
C VAL A 94 -2.33 10.41 -5.30
N ASN A 95 -2.79 11.08 -6.37
CA ASN A 95 -3.24 12.47 -6.30
C ASN A 95 -4.37 12.64 -5.28
N ARG A 96 -5.36 11.74 -5.32
CA ARG A 96 -6.50 11.80 -4.42
C ARG A 96 -6.11 11.58 -2.96
N ALA A 97 -5.18 10.67 -2.70
CA ALA A 97 -4.65 10.45 -1.35
C ALA A 97 -3.96 11.71 -0.80
N HIS A 98 -3.12 12.36 -1.62
CA HIS A 98 -2.46 13.61 -1.25
C HIS A 98 -3.45 14.73 -0.91
N GLU A 99 -4.53 14.88 -1.70
CA GLU A 99 -5.60 15.85 -1.41
C GLU A 99 -6.32 15.57 -0.09
N ILE A 100 -6.66 14.31 0.18
CA ILE A 100 -7.38 13.94 1.41
C ILE A 100 -6.55 14.34 2.63
N ILE A 101 -5.26 13.98 2.65
CA ILE A 101 -4.36 14.32 3.76
C ILE A 101 -4.15 15.83 3.86
N SER A 102 -3.87 16.51 2.74
CA SER A 102 -3.64 17.96 2.74
C SER A 102 -4.85 18.73 3.27
N ASN A 103 -6.06 18.29 2.92
CA ASN A 103 -7.30 18.90 3.43
C ASN A 103 -7.51 18.60 4.92
N ALA A 104 -7.22 17.38 5.39
CA ALA A 104 -7.37 17.02 6.80
C ALA A 104 -6.47 17.83 7.74
N HIS A 105 -5.27 18.20 7.27
CA HIS A 105 -4.31 19.02 8.02
C HIS A 105 -4.41 20.53 7.74
N GLY A 106 -5.23 20.95 6.78
CA GLY A 106 -5.35 22.36 6.38
C GLY A 106 -4.15 22.92 5.60
N TRP A 107 -3.36 22.07 4.94
CA TRP A 107 -2.12 22.43 4.25
C TRP A 107 -2.28 22.81 2.77
N ARG A 108 -3.38 23.46 2.41
CA ARG A 108 -3.61 23.90 1.03
C ARG A 108 -2.48 24.78 0.50
#